data_AF-A0A436QPQ8-F1
#
_entry.id   AF-A0A436QPQ8-F1
#
_cell.length_a   1.000
_cell.length_b   1.000
_cell.length_c   1.000
_cell.angle_alpha   90.00
_cell.angle_beta   90.00
_cell.angle_gamma   90.00
#
_symmetry.space_group_name_H-M   'P 1'
#
loop_
_entity.id
_entity.type
_entity.pdbx_description
1 polymer ?
#
loop_
_entity_poly.entity_id
_entity_poly.type
_entity_poly.pdbx_seq_one_letter_code
_entity_poly.pdbx_strand_id
1 'polypeptide(L)'
;MTDTTLQLEDTAIGLDEDAPAAWSAGTWFAVLSLAATSFALVSAEFLPAGLLTPMARDLGISEGTAGQVVTATASVGAVTAMLSNVLIGRLNRKT
;
A
#
# COMPACT_ATOMS: atom_id res chain seq x y z
N MET A 1 49.35 2.69 34.82
CA MET A 1 48.16 1.90 35.23
C MET A 1 46.93 2.57 34.63
N THR A 2 46.91 2.80 33.30
CA THR A 2 45.87 3.61 32.63
C THR A 2 45.80 3.35 31.11
N ASP A 3 45.81 2.09 30.65
CA ASP A 3 45.66 1.80 29.21
C ASP A 3 44.60 0.72 28.90
N THR A 4 43.98 0.12 29.92
CA THR A 4 43.02 -0.98 29.70
C THR A 4 41.57 -0.50 29.54
N THR A 5 41.25 0.73 29.92
CA THR A 5 39.89 1.29 29.79
C THR A 5 39.56 1.77 28.38
N LEU A 6 40.53 2.31 27.63
CA LEU A 6 40.30 2.81 26.26
C LEU A 6 40.08 1.70 25.22
N GLN A 7 40.68 0.53 25.43
CA GLN A 7 40.56 -0.59 24.48
C GLN A 7 39.18 -1.28 24.54
N LEU A 8 38.46 -1.14 25.65
CA LEU A 8 37.08 -1.63 25.80
C LEU A 8 36.04 -0.67 25.22
N GLU A 9 36.32 0.64 25.18
CA GLU A 9 35.47 1.64 24.53
C GLU A 9 35.56 1.59 22.99
N ASP A 10 36.76 1.35 22.44
CA ASP A 10 36.97 1.25 20.98
C ASP A 10 36.32 -0.02 20.38
N THR A 11 36.26 -1.10 21.16
CA THR A 11 35.62 -2.37 20.73
C THR A 11 34.09 -2.31 20.88
N ALA A 12 33.56 -1.46 21.76
CA ALA A 12 32.13 -1.36 22.04
C ALA A 12 31.36 -0.43 21.07
N ILE A 13 32.06 0.39 20.28
CA ILE A 13 31.48 1.22 19.20
C ILE A 13 31.93 0.68 17.84
N GLY A 14 31.94 -0.64 17.70
CA GLY A 14 31.72 -1.28 16.40
C GLY A 14 30.25 -1.08 16.03
N LEU A 15 29.89 0.15 15.64
CA LEU A 15 28.73 0.32 14.78
C LEU A 15 29.11 -0.44 13.52
N ASP A 16 28.57 -1.65 13.40
CA ASP A 16 28.45 -2.35 12.14
C ASP A 16 27.68 -1.38 11.24
N GLU A 17 28.39 -0.43 10.62
CA GLU A 17 27.84 0.39 9.54
C GLU A 17 27.49 -0.64 8.49
N ASP A 18 26.21 -0.98 8.43
CA ASP A 18 25.62 -1.75 7.37
C ASP A 18 25.90 -0.99 6.07
N ALA A 19 27.03 -1.31 5.44
CA ALA A 19 27.46 -0.74 4.18
C ALA A 19 26.24 -0.76 3.25
N PRO A 20 25.84 0.38 2.65
CA PRO A 20 24.54 0.52 2.04
C PRO A 20 24.34 -0.62 1.04
N ALA A 21 23.41 -1.52 1.36
CA ALA A 21 23.15 -2.70 0.56
C ALA A 21 22.74 -2.23 -0.84
N ALA A 22 23.62 -2.41 -1.82
CA ALA A 22 23.36 -2.02 -3.19
C ALA A 22 22.06 -2.71 -3.66
N TRP A 23 21.12 -1.93 -4.19
CA TRP A 23 19.82 -2.46 -4.58
C TRP A 23 19.99 -3.56 -5.63
N SER A 24 19.53 -4.75 -5.30
CA SER A 24 19.50 -5.87 -6.23
C SER A 24 18.47 -5.64 -7.34
N ALA A 25 18.56 -6.39 -8.43
CA ALA A 25 17.51 -6.42 -9.44
C ALA A 25 16.14 -6.81 -8.83
N GLY A 26 16.12 -7.71 -7.84
CA GLY A 26 14.91 -8.08 -7.10
C GLY A 26 14.28 -6.90 -6.36
N THR A 27 15.10 -6.04 -5.76
CA THR A 27 14.65 -4.80 -5.09
C THR A 27 13.98 -3.86 -6.10
N TRP A 28 14.56 -3.69 -7.29
CA TRP A 28 13.96 -2.88 -8.36
C TRP A 28 12.64 -3.46 -8.89
N PHE A 29 12.55 -4.78 -9.05
CA PHE A 29 11.29 -5.44 -9.43
C PHE A 29 10.20 -5.27 -8.36
N ALA A 30 10.56 -5.30 -7.07
CA ALA A 30 9.61 -5.03 -5.99
C ALA A 30 9.08 -3.58 -6.05
N VAL A 31 9.96 -2.60 -6.27
CA VAL A 31 9.57 -1.19 -6.45
C VAL A 31 8.66 -1.02 -7.67
N LEU A 32 9.02 -1.63 -8.81
CA LEU A 32 8.20 -1.56 -10.02
C LEU A 32 6.82 -2.19 -9.81
N SER A 33 6.76 -3.32 -9.09
CA SER A 33 5.50 -4.00 -8.76
C SER A 33 4.63 -3.16 -7.84
N LEU A 34 5.22 -2.50 -6.84
CA LEU A 34 4.52 -1.59 -5.95
C LEU A 34 4.01 -0.36 -6.72
N ALA A 35 4.85 0.21 -7.58
CA ALA A 35 4.48 1.35 -8.42
C ALA A 35 3.34 1.01 -9.39
N ALA A 36 3.44 -0.13 -10.09
CA ALA A 36 2.40 -0.61 -11.00
C ALA A 36 1.09 -0.90 -10.26
N THR A 37 1.18 -1.53 -9.08
CA THR A 37 0.01 -1.78 -8.22
C THR A 37 -0.63 -0.48 -7.77
N SER A 38 0.17 0.46 -7.27
CA SER A 38 -0.32 1.77 -6.83
C SER A 38 -0.96 2.54 -7.98
N PHE A 39 -0.33 2.55 -9.16
CA PHE A 39 -0.86 3.19 -10.35
C PHE A 39 -2.20 2.58 -10.76
N ALA A 40 -2.26 1.25 -10.88
CA ALA A 40 -3.48 0.55 -11.26
C ALA A 40 -4.61 0.77 -10.25
N LEU A 41 -4.32 0.75 -8.95
CA LEU A 41 -5.28 1.03 -7.89
C LEU A 41 -5.85 2.44 -8.03
N VAL A 42 -4.97 3.43 -8.19
CA VAL A 42 -5.38 4.84 -8.36
C VAL A 42 -6.20 5.04 -9.64
N SER A 43 -5.79 4.41 -10.75
CA SER A 43 -6.56 4.44 -11.99
C SER A 43 -7.95 3.82 -11.81
N ALA A 44 -8.07 2.70 -11.10
CA ALA A 44 -9.34 2.05 -10.83
C ALA A 44 -10.29 2.92 -9.99
N GLU A 45 -9.77 3.72 -9.06
CA GLU A 45 -10.57 4.62 -8.23
C GLU A 45 -11.03 5.88 -8.99
N PHE A 46 -10.23 6.38 -9.93
CA PHE A 46 -10.57 7.60 -10.68
C PHE A 46 -11.39 7.36 -11.94
N LEU A 47 -11.34 6.15 -12.51
CA LEU A 47 -12.08 5.81 -13.72
C LEU A 47 -13.61 5.96 -13.56
N PRO A 48 -14.26 5.50 -12.48
CA PRO A 48 -15.71 5.64 -12.31
C PRO A 48 -16.17 7.10 -12.34
N ALA A 49 -15.44 8.00 -11.66
CA ALA A 49 -15.75 9.43 -11.65
C ALA A 49 -15.62 10.05 -13.04
N GLY A 50 -14.60 9.65 -13.80
CA GLY A 50 -14.38 10.12 -15.18
C GLY A 50 -15.43 9.62 -16.19
N LEU A 51 -16.16 8.54 -15.87
CA LEU A 51 -17.19 7.95 -16.73
C LEU A 51 -18.63 8.30 -16.32
N LEU A 52 -18.84 9.07 -15.25
CA LEU A 52 -20.20 9.42 -14.81
C LEU A 52 -21.00 10.16 -15.88
N THR A 53 -20.40 11.16 -16.53
CA THR A 53 -21.04 11.93 -17.60
C THR A 53 -21.44 11.08 -18.81
N PRO A 54 -20.53 10.27 -19.43
CA PRO A 54 -20.94 9.39 -20.53
C PRO A 54 -21.92 8.29 -20.09
N MET A 55 -21.75 7.71 -18.89
CA MET A 55 -22.68 6.70 -18.37
C MET A 55 -24.10 7.26 -18.15
N ALA A 56 -24.21 8.46 -17.56
CA ALA A 56 -25.48 9.14 -17.35
C ALA A 56 -26.19 9.45 -18.67
N ARG A 57 -25.42 9.90 -19.68
CA ARG A 57 -25.91 10.14 -21.03
C ARG A 57 -26.45 8.87 -21.69
N ASP A 58 -25.69 7.78 -21.64
CA ASP A 58 -26.06 6.52 -22.30
C ASP A 58 -27.29 5.85 -21.65
N LEU A 59 -27.46 6.01 -20.34
CA LEU A 59 -28.59 5.49 -19.58
C LEU A 59 -29.79 6.45 -19.50
N GLY A 60 -29.66 7.68 -19.97
CA GLY A 60 -30.70 8.72 -19.87
C GLY A 60 -31.04 9.12 -18.43
N ILE A 61 -30.12 8.95 -17.49
CA ILE A 61 -30.29 9.30 -16.07
C ILE A 61 -29.50 10.57 -15.73
N SER A 62 -29.76 11.15 -14.56
CA SER A 62 -28.95 12.27 -14.07
C SER A 62 -27.55 11.80 -13.65
N GLU A 63 -26.54 12.67 -13.79
CA GLU A 63 -25.18 12.39 -13.30
C GLU A 63 -25.16 12.06 -11.80
N GLY A 64 -26.02 12.71 -11.01
CA GLY A 64 -26.17 12.42 -9.58
C GLY A 64 -26.67 10.99 -9.32
N THR A 65 -27.59 10.49 -10.14
CA THR A 65 -28.07 9.09 -10.07
C THR A 65 -26.96 8.12 -10.45
N ALA A 66 -26.18 8.41 -11.50
CA ALA A 66 -25.01 7.60 -11.85
C ALA A 66 -23.97 7.59 -10.70
N GLY A 67 -23.78 8.73 -10.04
CA GLY A 67 -22.87 8.87 -8.89
C GLY A 67 -23.23 7.96 -7.70
N GLN A 68 -24.52 7.64 -7.51
CA GLN A 68 -24.94 6.73 -6.44
C GLN A 68 -24.35 5.32 -6.60
N VAL A 69 -24.08 4.86 -7.83
CA VAL A 69 -23.46 3.55 -8.09
C VAL A 69 -22.04 3.49 -7.50
N VAL A 70 -21.30 4.60 -7.62
CA VAL A 70 -19.96 4.74 -7.04
C VAL A 70 -20.04 4.73 -5.51
N THR A 71 -20.97 5.49 -4.93
CA THR A 71 -21.19 5.53 -3.48
C THR A 71 -21.58 4.16 -2.91
N ALA A 72 -22.48 3.45 -3.58
CA ALA A 72 -22.91 2.12 -3.15
C ALA A 72 -21.74 1.13 -3.12
N THR A 73 -20.92 1.11 -4.17
CA THR A 73 -19.75 0.24 -4.26
C THR A 73 -18.69 0.59 -3.22
N ALA A 74 -18.41 1.88 -3.03
CA ALA A 74 -17.49 2.37 -1.99
C ALA A 74 -17.95 2.00 -0.57
N SER A 75 -19.26 2.05 -0.31
CA SER A 75 -19.85 1.67 0.98
C SER A 75 -19.63 0.18 1.28
N VAL A 76 -19.84 -0.69 0.29
CA VAL A 76 -19.55 -2.12 0.41
C VAL A 76 -18.06 -2.36 0.66
N GLY A 77 -17.19 -1.63 -0.05
CA GLY A 77 -15.74 -1.66 0.17
C GLY A 77 -15.36 -1.25 1.59
N ALA A 78 -15.95 -0.17 2.12
CA ALA A 78 -15.71 0.31 3.48
C ALA A 78 -16.12 -0.72 4.54
N VAL A 79 -17.31 -1.33 4.40
CA VAL A 79 -17.77 -2.40 5.30
C VAL A 79 -16.83 -3.59 5.22
N THR A 80 -16.43 -3.99 4.01
CA THR A 80 -15.50 -5.11 3.80
C THR A 80 -14.13 -4.82 4.44
N ALA A 81 -13.59 -3.61 4.29
CA ALA A 81 -12.33 -3.20 4.89
C ALA A 81 -12.39 -3.24 6.42
N MET A 82 -13.49 -2.76 7.02
CA MET A 82 -13.72 -2.83 8.46
C MET A 82 -13.77 -4.28 8.97
N LEU A 83 -14.47 -5.16 8.25
CA LEU A 83 -14.57 -6.58 8.60
C LEU A 83 -13.27 -7.35 8.36
N SER A 84 -12.47 -6.96 7.38
CA SER A 84 -11.19 -7.59 7.04
C SER A 84 -10.22 -7.60 8.21
N ASN A 85 -10.17 -6.53 9.02
CA ASN A 85 -9.30 -6.49 10.20
C ASN A 85 -9.63 -7.62 11.19
N VAL A 86 -10.92 -7.95 11.35
CA VAL A 86 -11.37 -9.06 12.22
C VAL A 86 -11.14 -10.42 11.52
N LEU A 87 -11.44 -10.51 10.23
CA LEU A 87 -11.43 -11.78 9.51
C LEU A 87 -10.01 -12.27 9.19
N ILE A 88 -9.13 -11.37 8.76
CA ILE A 88 -7.71 -11.64 8.47
C ILE A 88 -6.94 -11.98 9.76
N GLY A 89 -7.31 -11.38 10.90
CA GLY A 89 -6.74 -11.72 12.20
C GLY A 89 -7.10 -13.13 12.68
N ARG A 90 -8.25 -13.67 12.24
CA ARG A 90 -8.70 -15.03 12.57
C ARG A 90 -8.20 -16.11 11.59
N LEU A 91 -7.77 -15.73 10.40
CA LEU A 91 -7.10 -16.64 9.47
C LEU A 91 -5.70 -16.94 10.00
N ASN A 92 -5.55 -18.11 10.61
CA ASN A 92 -4.30 -18.56 11.21
C ASN A 92 -3.19 -18.59 10.15
N ARG A 93 -2.22 -17.66 10.24
CA ARG A 93 -1.08 -17.49 9.31
C ARG A 93 -0.06 -18.66 9.34
N LYS A 94 -0.40 -19.79 9.97
CA LYS A 94 0.52 -20.88 10.36
C LYS A 94 0.23 -22.25 9.70
N THR A 95 -0.46 -22.27 8.56
CA THR A 95 -0.54 -23.49 7.74
C THR A 95 0.00 -23.17 6.36
#